data_AF-A0A8C5SBY7-F1
#
_entry.id   AF-A0A8C5SBY7-F1
#
_cell.length_a   1.000
_cell.length_b   1.000
_cell.length_c   1.000
_cell.angle_alpha   90.00
_cell.angle_beta   90.00
_cell.angle_gamma   90.00
#
_symmetry.space_group_name_H-M   'P 1'
#
loop_
_entity.id
_entity.type
_entity.pdbx_description
1 polymer ?
#
loop_
_entity_poly.entity_id
_entity_poly.type
_entity_poly.pdbx_seq_one_letter_code
_entity_poly.pdbx_strand_id
1 'polypeptide(L)' 'MRRFNFETLVLFCRWTKPILKKGYRQRLELSDIYQIPAADSADNLSEKLERYVLHI' A
#
# COMPACT_ATOMS: atom_id res chain seq x y z
N MET A 1 6.76 -1.32 20.17
CA MET A 1 6.15 -2.17 19.13
C MET A 1 4.65 -1.88 19.09
N ARG A 2 4.14 -1.21 18.03
CA ARG A 2 2.71 -0.84 17.94
C ARG A 2 1.87 -2.11 17.80
N ARG A 3 0.96 -2.34 18.74
CA ARG A 3 0.00 -3.45 18.69
C ARG A 3 -0.94 -3.20 17.50
N PHE A 4 -0.72 -3.89 16.39
CA PHE A 4 -1.66 -3.88 15.28
C PHE A 4 -2.96 -4.53 15.76
N ASN A 5 -4.03 -3.74 15.91
CA ASN A 5 -5.32 -4.28 16.32
C ASN A 5 -5.95 -5.02 15.14
N PHE A 6 -6.48 -6.23 15.39
CA PHE A 6 -7.17 -7.02 14.37
C PHE A 6 -8.36 -6.26 13.77
N GLU A 7 -9.07 -5.49 14.60
CA GLU A 7 -10.12 -4.53 14.19
C GLU A 7 -9.62 -3.53 13.13
N THR A 8 -8.43 -2.94 13.33
CA THR A 8 -7.82 -2.08 12.30
C THR A 8 -7.53 -2.86 11.03
N LEU A 9 -7.04 -4.10 11.11
CA LEU A 9 -6.72 -4.92 9.93
C LEU A 9 -7.97 -5.23 9.10
N VAL A 10 -9.12 -5.47 9.75
CA VAL A 10 -10.42 -5.67 9.08
C VAL A 10 -10.93 -4.38 8.44
N LEU A 11 -10.74 -3.22 9.09
CA LEU A 11 -11.08 -1.91 8.52
C LEU A 11 -10.17 -1.56 7.34
N PHE A 12 -8.87 -1.85 7.43
CA PHE A 12 -7.92 -1.68 6.34
C PHE A 12 -8.28 -2.62 5.18
N CYS A 13 -8.60 -3.90 5.37
CA CYS A 13 -8.92 -4.78 4.24
C CYS A 13 -10.30 -4.55 3.59
N ARG A 14 -11.08 -3.52 3.98
CA ARG A 14 -12.34 -3.19 3.29
C ARG A 14 -12.13 -2.60 1.89
N TRP A 15 -11.03 -1.88 1.65
CA TRP A 15 -10.77 -1.25 0.34
C TRP A 15 -10.35 -2.26 -0.74
N THR A 16 -9.96 -3.48 -0.37
CA THR A 16 -9.61 -4.55 -1.33
C THR A 16 -10.82 -5.33 -1.85
N LYS A 17 -12.02 -5.14 -1.26
CA LYS A 17 -13.26 -5.80 -1.71
C LYS A 17 -13.65 -5.56 -3.18
N PRO A 18 -13.60 -4.32 -3.72
CA PRO A 18 -13.97 -4.08 -5.13
C PRO A 18 -13.01 -4.74 -6.12
N ILE A 19 -11.70 -4.79 -5.82
CA ILE A 19 -10.72 -5.43 -6.70
C ILE A 19 -10.87 -6.96 -6.70
N LEU A 20 -11.19 -7.55 -5.54
CA LEU A 20 -11.52 -8.98 -5.44
C LEU A 20 -12.80 -9.33 -6.24
N LYS A 21 -13.82 -8.48 -6.16
CA LYS A 21 -15.07 -8.65 -6.92
C LYS A 21 -14.86 -8.53 -8.43
N LYS A 22 -13.97 -7.63 -8.87
CA LYS A 22 -13.60 -7.46 -10.28
C LYS A 22 -12.82 -8.68 -10.79
N GLY A 23 -11.79 -9.10 -10.05
CA GLY A 23 -10.98 -10.29 -10.36
C GLY A 23 -11.76 -11.61 -10.37
N TYR A 24 -12.85 -11.67 -9.59
CA TYR A 24 -13.75 -12.84 -9.60
C TYR A 24 -14.61 -12.91 -10.88
N ARG A 25 -14.95 -11.77 -11.47
CA ARG A 25 -15.79 -11.72 -12.69
C ARG A 25 -14.98 -11.64 -13.99
N GLN A 26 -13.80 -11.03 -13.95
CA GLN A 26 -12.96 -10.74 -15.11
C GLN A 26 -11.48 -10.85 -14.72
N ARG A 27 -10.61 -11.15 -15.69
CA ARG A 27 -9.16 -11.19 -15.45
C ARG A 27 -8.68 -9.77 -15.13
N LEU A 28 -7.97 -9.61 -14.02
CA LEU A 28 -7.40 -8.32 -13.59
C LEU A 28 -6.35 -7.86 -14.60
N GLU A 29 -6.44 -6.60 -15.01
CA GLU A 29 -5.46 -5.94 -15.85
C GLU A 29 -4.60 -4.97 -15.03
N LEU A 30 -3.43 -4.62 -15.55
CA LEU A 30 -2.48 -3.75 -14.84
C LEU A 30 -3.09 -2.36 -14.54
N SER A 31 -4.03 -1.90 -15.37
CA SER A 31 -4.78 -0.65 -15.17
C SER A 31 -5.70 -0.66 -13.94
N ASP A 32 -6.04 -1.84 -13.41
CA ASP A 32 -6.93 -1.99 -12.26
C ASP A 32 -6.19 -1.97 -10.92
N ILE A 33 -4.86 -1.95 -10.98
CA ILE A 33 -4.01 -1.88 -9.80
C ILE A 33 -4.06 -0.45 -9.28
N TYR A 34 -4.33 -0.31 -7.98
CA TYR A 34 -4.29 0.99 -7.32
C TYR A 34 -2.90 1.61 -7.49
N GLN A 35 -2.87 2.89 -7.86
CA GLN A 35 -1.62 3.64 -7.89
C GLN A 35 -1.04 3.70 -6.49
N ILE A 36 0.28 3.51 -6.41
CA ILE A 36 1.01 3.59 -5.15
C ILE A 36 0.88 5.03 -4.63
N PRO A 37 0.53 5.24 -3.36
CA PRO A 37 0.53 6.57 -2.77
C PRO A 37 1.91 7.22 -2.94
N ALA A 38 1.97 8.50 -3.30
CA ALA A 38 3.25 9.21 -3.49
C ALA A 38 4.16 9.12 -2.24
N ALA A 39 3.58 8.98 -1.04
CA ALA A 39 4.30 8.78 0.20
C ALA A 39 5.08 7.45 0.27
N ASP A 40 4.62 6.41 -0.42
CA ASP A 40 5.25 5.09 -0.52
C ASP A 40 5.99 4.92 -1.85
N SER A 41 6.14 5.99 -2.66
CA SER A 41 6.95 5.95 -3.87
C SER A 41 8.41 5.66 -3.52
N ALA A 42 9.08 4.91 -4.40
CA ALA A 42 10.48 4.56 -4.26
C ALA A 42 11.36 5.82 -4.08
N ASP A 43 11.05 6.90 -4.80
CA ASP A 43 11.81 8.16 -4.72
C ASP A 43 11.74 8.78 -3.32
N ASN A 44 10.54 8.89 -2.75
CA ASN A 44 10.32 9.47 -1.42
C ASN A 44 10.97 8.63 -0.31
N LEU A 45 10.96 7.31 -0.46
CA LEU A 45 11.61 6.40 0.47
C LEU A 45 13.14 6.45 0.32
N SER A 46 13.66 6.56 -0.90
CA SER A 46 15.09 6.72 -1.18
C SER A 46 15.62 8.01 -0.58
N GLU A 47 14.93 9.13 -0.79
CA GLU A 47 15.30 10.43 -0.24
C GLU A 47 15.30 10.43 1.30
N LYS A 48 14.31 9.78 1.92
CA LYS A 48 14.29 9.59 3.37
C LYS A 48 15.47 8.74 3.84
N LEU A 49 15.77 7.65 3.15
CA LEU A 49 16.88 6.76 3.52
C LEU A 49 18.22 7.49 3.44
N GLU A 50 18.48 8.22 2.35
CA GLU A 50 19.71 9.02 2.19
C GLU A 50 19.85 10.06 3.29
N ARG A 51 18.76 10.74 3.67
CA ARG A 51 18.77 11.69 4.79
C ARG A 51 19.13 11.04 6.12
N TYR A 52 18.69 9.81 6.39
CA TYR A 52 19.06 9.09 7.61
C TYR A 52 20.51 8.61 7.58
N VAL A 53 21.01 8.17 6.43
CA VAL A 53 22.40 7.70 6.26
C VAL A 53 23.39 8.86 6.37
N LEU A 54 23.04 10.05 5.88
CA LEU A 54 23.87 11.26 5.98
C LEU A 54 23.87 11.91 7.38
N HIS A 55 22.97 11.50 8.28
CA HIS A 55 22.84 12.03 9.64
C HIS A 55 23.48 11.13 10.71
N ILE A 56 24.17 10.05 10.29
CA ILE A 56 25.06 9.20 11.08
C ILE A 56 26.50 9.51 10.70
#